data_AF-A0A1M6CJX3-F1
#
_entry.id   AF-A0A1M6CJX3-F1
#
_cell.length_a   1.000
_cell.length_b   1.000
_cell.length_c   1.000
_cell.angle_alpha   90.00
_cell.angle_beta   90.00
_cell.angle_gamma   90.00
#
_symmetry.space_group_name_H-M   'P 1'
#
loop_
_entity.id
_entity.type
_entity.pdbx_description
1 polymer ?
#
loop_
_entity_poly.entity_id
_entity_poly.type
_entity_poly.pdbx_seq_one_letter_code
_entity_poly.pdbx_strand_id
1 'polypeptide(L)'
;MALEYSKQRVQFGRPIAEFQAIQFMLADMATRIDAARLLVYRAARLKDKGLPHSKEASMAKMYATDTAMFVTTNAVQILGGYGYCKEYPVERYMRDAKITQIYEGTNQIQRLVIAKNLLK
;
A
#
# COMPACT_ATOMS: atom_id res chain seq x y z
N MET A 1 -3.61 11.05 -5.49
CA MET A 1 -4.14 11.10 -6.87
C MET A 1 -5.54 10.51 -7.00
N ALA A 2 -5.78 9.24 -6.66
CA ALA A 2 -7.12 8.63 -6.78
C ALA A 2 -8.24 9.40 -6.03
N LEU A 3 -7.97 9.88 -4.82
CA LEU A 3 -8.88 10.72 -4.04
C LEU A 3 -9.22 12.05 -4.73
N GLU A 4 -8.25 12.67 -5.40
CA GLU A 4 -8.47 13.95 -6.07
C GLU A 4 -9.26 13.74 -7.36
N TYR A 5 -8.85 12.75 -8.16
CA TYR A 5 -9.58 12.35 -9.36
C TYR A 5 -11.03 11.96 -9.06
N SER A 6 -11.29 11.26 -7.96
CA SER A 6 -12.65 10.84 -7.62
C SER A 6 -13.59 11.99 -7.28
N LYS A 7 -13.05 13.11 -6.77
CA LYS A 7 -13.82 14.33 -6.50
C LYS A 7 -14.10 15.13 -7.78
N GLN A 8 -13.20 15.08 -8.76
CA GLN A 8 -13.31 15.85 -10.00
C GLN A 8 -14.10 15.10 -11.09
N ARG A 9 -13.98 13.77 -11.17
CA ARG A 9 -14.64 12.97 -12.20
C ARG A 9 -16.12 12.81 -11.89
N VAL A 10 -16.98 13.30 -12.79
CA VAL A 10 -18.43 13.16 -12.71
C VAL A 10 -18.91 12.03 -13.61
N GLN A 11 -19.71 11.11 -13.08
CA GLN A 11 -20.46 10.08 -13.83
C GLN A 11 -21.83 9.88 -13.18
N PHE A 12 -22.82 9.52 -13.99
CA PHE A 12 -24.22 9.37 -13.53
C PHE A 12 -24.72 10.59 -12.74
N GLY A 13 -24.34 11.80 -13.18
CA GLY A 13 -24.79 13.07 -12.62
C GLY A 13 -24.09 13.57 -11.35
N ARG A 14 -23.09 12.86 -10.81
CA ARG A 14 -22.36 13.30 -9.60
C ARG A 14 -20.88 12.88 -9.59
N PRO A 15 -20.02 13.54 -8.79
CA PRO A 15 -18.66 13.09 -8.54
C PRO A 15 -18.59 11.62 -8.14
N ILE A 16 -17.63 10.86 -8.67
CA ILE A 16 -17.54 9.43 -8.37
C ILE A 16 -17.20 9.16 -6.89
N ALA A 17 -16.64 10.13 -6.17
CA ALA A 17 -16.43 10.08 -4.73
C ALA A 17 -17.73 9.94 -3.90
N GLU A 18 -18.91 10.19 -4.49
CA GLU A 18 -20.20 10.02 -3.82
C GLU A 18 -20.75 8.58 -3.93
N PHE A 19 -20.15 7.73 -4.76
CA PHE A 19 -20.53 6.32 -4.80
C PHE A 19 -19.90 5.54 -3.64
N GLN A 20 -20.73 4.81 -2.90
CA GLN A 20 -20.32 4.03 -1.72
C GLN A 20 -19.14 3.09 -2.01
N ALA A 21 -19.14 2.43 -3.17
CA ALA A 21 -18.04 1.54 -3.57
C ALA A 21 -16.68 2.27 -3.64
N ILE A 22 -16.66 3.51 -4.17
CA ILE A 22 -15.45 4.33 -4.23
C ILE A 22 -15.03 4.78 -2.83
N GLN A 23 -15.99 5.13 -1.96
CA GLN A 23 -15.72 5.52 -0.58
C GLN A 23 -15.10 4.38 0.22
N PHE A 24 -15.61 3.14 0.06
CA PHE A 24 -15.05 1.95 0.70
C PHE A 24 -13.63 1.67 0.24
N MET A 25 -13.36 1.73 -1.07
CA MET A 25 -11.99 1.57 -1.59
C MET A 25 -11.04 2.62 -1.00
N LEU A 26 -11.45 3.89 -0.95
CA LEU A 26 -10.63 4.98 -0.39
C LEU A 26 -10.39 4.80 1.11
N ALA A 27 -11.40 4.36 1.87
CA ALA A 27 -11.30 4.08 3.29
C ALA A 27 -10.32 2.92 3.58
N ASP A 28 -10.42 1.82 2.83
CA ASP A 28 -9.53 0.66 2.94
C ASP A 28 -8.08 1.03 2.59
N MET A 29 -7.89 1.79 1.50
CA MET A 29 -6.58 2.28 1.08
C MET A 29 -5.96 3.16 2.18
N ALA A 30 -6.71 4.12 2.72
CA ALA A 30 -6.23 5.02 3.77
C ALA A 30 -5.81 4.26 5.03
N THR A 31 -6.66 3.31 5.46
CA THR A 31 -6.42 2.50 6.66
C THR A 31 -5.16 1.64 6.53
N ARG A 32 -4.98 0.97 5.39
CA ARG A 32 -3.78 0.15 5.15
C ARG A 32 -2.52 1.00 5.08
N ILE A 33 -2.57 2.17 4.46
CA ILE A 33 -1.43 3.11 4.40
C ILE A 33 -1.02 3.53 5.82
N ASP A 34 -1.99 3.86 6.67
CA ASP A 34 -1.69 4.28 8.03
C ASP A 34 -1.11 3.14 8.88
N ALA A 35 -1.70 1.95 8.80
CA ALA A 35 -1.16 0.75 9.45
C ALA A 35 0.27 0.44 8.99
N ALA A 36 0.54 0.50 7.69
CA ALA A 36 1.87 0.30 7.13
C ALA A 36 2.89 1.33 7.66
N ARG A 37 2.49 2.61 7.72
CA ARG A 37 3.32 3.70 8.27
C ARG A 37 3.70 3.43 9.72
N LEU A 38 2.73 3.04 10.55
CA LEU A 38 2.97 2.74 11.96
C LEU A 38 3.93 1.56 12.15
N LEU A 39 3.83 0.50 11.34
CA LEU A 39 4.76 -0.63 11.39
C LEU A 39 6.19 -0.21 11.03
N VAL A 40 6.34 0.60 9.97
CA VAL A 40 7.65 1.13 9.54
C VAL A 40 8.28 1.98 10.64
N TYR A 41 7.53 2.92 11.21
CA TYR A 41 8.06 3.77 12.29
C TYR A 41 8.35 3.01 13.57
N ARG A 42 7.57 1.97 13.90
CA ARG A 42 7.90 1.08 15.02
C ARG A 42 9.25 0.39 14.81
N ALA A 43 9.48 -0.17 13.63
CA ALA A 43 10.76 -0.83 13.32
C ALA A 43 11.95 0.16 13.39
N ALA A 44 11.78 1.37 12.83
CA ALA A 44 12.79 2.42 12.90
C ALA A 44 13.07 2.85 14.34
N ARG A 45 12.03 3.07 15.14
CA ARG A 45 12.15 3.47 16.55
C ARG A 45 12.89 2.44 17.41
N LEU A 46 12.69 1.15 17.14
CA LEU A 46 13.43 0.09 17.83
C LEU A 46 14.91 0.10 17.46
N LYS A 47 15.21 0.28 16.17
CA LYS A 47 16.60 0.43 15.68
C LYS A 47 17.30 1.64 16.32
N ASP A 48 16.65 2.80 16.36
CA ASP A 48 17.22 4.02 16.96
C ASP A 48 17.54 3.85 18.45
N LYS A 49 16.78 3.01 19.16
CA LYS A 49 17.00 2.68 20.58
C LYS A 49 18.01 1.56 20.79
N GLY A 50 18.61 1.00 19.74
CA GLY A 50 19.49 -0.16 19.83
C GLY A 50 18.78 -1.44 20.28
N LEU A 51 17.45 -1.51 20.15
CA LEU A 51 16.66 -2.66 20.55
C LEU A 51 16.55 -3.70 19.40
N PRO A 52 16.30 -4.98 19.72
CA PRO A 52 15.98 -5.98 18.71
C PRO A 52 14.81 -5.54 17.84
N HIS A 53 14.98 -5.59 16.52
CA HIS A 53 14.02 -5.04 15.56
C HIS A 53 13.82 -5.91 14.31
N SER A 54 14.48 -7.08 14.21
CA SER A 54 14.43 -7.91 13.00
C SER A 54 13.00 -8.36 12.66
N LYS A 55 12.22 -8.76 13.67
CA LYS A 55 10.82 -9.18 13.48
C LYS A 55 9.96 -8.01 13.00
N GLU A 56 10.06 -6.86 13.66
CA GLU A 56 9.29 -5.65 13.34
C GLU A 56 9.66 -5.09 11.96
N ALA A 57 10.93 -5.12 11.58
CA ALA A 57 11.39 -4.75 10.24
C ALA A 57 10.80 -5.67 9.16
N SER A 58 10.78 -6.99 9.39
CA SER A 58 10.15 -7.95 8.47
C SER A 58 8.63 -7.77 8.38
N MET A 59 7.94 -7.51 9.51
CA MET A 59 6.50 -7.19 9.52
C MET A 59 6.23 -5.92 8.72
N ALA A 60 7.01 -4.86 8.94
CA ALA A 60 6.89 -3.60 8.24
C ALA A 60 7.09 -3.77 6.74
N LYS A 61 8.18 -4.42 6.31
CA LYS A 61 8.46 -4.65 4.88
C LYS A 61 7.36 -5.47 4.21
N MET A 62 6.95 -6.58 4.82
CA MET A 62 5.91 -7.43 4.25
C MET A 62 4.59 -6.66 4.10
N TYR A 63 4.12 -6.02 5.16
CA TYR A 63 2.82 -5.36 5.17
C TYR A 63 2.79 -4.10 4.30
N ALA A 64 3.84 -3.29 4.34
CA ALA A 64 3.92 -2.06 3.55
C ALA A 64 3.94 -2.35 2.04
N THR A 65 4.62 -3.43 1.62
CA THR A 65 4.73 -3.78 0.20
C THR A 65 3.48 -4.48 -0.33
N ASP A 66 2.82 -5.32 0.48
CA ASP A 66 1.47 -5.83 0.18
C ASP A 66 0.44 -4.68 0.11
N THR A 67 0.57 -3.68 0.98
CA THR A 67 -0.24 -2.46 0.96
C THR A 67 0.02 -1.62 -0.29
N ALA A 68 1.28 -1.42 -0.68
CA ALA A 68 1.63 -0.66 -1.87
C ALA A 68 0.93 -1.23 -3.10
N MET A 69 1.04 -2.54 -3.33
CA MET A 69 0.36 -3.21 -4.45
C MET A 69 -1.16 -3.07 -4.38
N PHE A 70 -1.76 -3.27 -3.21
CA PHE A 70 -3.20 -3.12 -3.04
C PHE A 70 -3.67 -1.70 -3.39
N VAL A 71 -2.99 -0.68 -2.87
CA VAL A 71 -3.34 0.73 -3.06
C VAL A 71 -3.17 1.13 -4.53
N THR A 72 -2.05 0.76 -5.16
CA THR A 72 -1.79 1.19 -6.54
C THR A 72 -2.72 0.53 -7.55
N THR A 73 -3.07 -0.74 -7.36
CA THR A 73 -4.04 -1.42 -8.23
C THR A 73 -5.44 -0.82 -8.07
N ASN A 74 -5.89 -0.55 -6.84
CA ASN A 74 -7.17 0.13 -6.62
C ASN A 74 -7.17 1.56 -7.15
N ALA A 75 -6.03 2.25 -7.11
CA ALA A 75 -5.91 3.58 -7.71
C ALA A 75 -6.11 3.53 -9.24
N VAL A 76 -5.51 2.56 -9.94
CA VAL A 76 -5.78 2.33 -11.38
C VAL A 76 -7.28 2.11 -11.60
N GLN A 77 -7.90 1.26 -10.78
CA GLN A 77 -9.33 0.95 -10.88
C GLN A 77 -10.23 2.18 -10.71
N ILE A 78 -9.94 3.06 -9.74
CA ILE A 78 -10.72 4.30 -9.49
C ILE A 78 -10.60 5.26 -10.67
N LEU A 79 -9.44 5.32 -11.34
CA LEU A 79 -9.26 6.16 -12.53
C LEU A 79 -9.92 5.57 -13.80
N GLY A 80 -10.30 4.29 -13.78
CA GLY A 80 -10.89 3.59 -14.92
C GLY A 80 -9.92 3.50 -16.09
N GLY A 81 -10.41 3.69 -17.32
CA GLY A 81 -9.57 3.63 -18.53
C GLY A 81 -8.38 4.60 -18.48
N TYR A 82 -8.57 5.81 -17.95
CA TYR A 82 -7.50 6.79 -17.76
C TYR A 82 -6.40 6.30 -16.81
N GLY A 83 -6.74 5.42 -15.87
CA GLY A 83 -5.76 4.81 -14.97
C GLY A 83 -4.81 3.84 -15.66
N TYR A 84 -5.17 3.33 -16.83
CA TYR A 84 -4.33 2.44 -17.64
C TYR A 84 -3.47 3.20 -18.67
N CYS A 85 -3.84 4.46 -18.94
CA CYS A 85 -3.15 5.35 -19.85
C CYS A 85 -1.85 5.90 -19.22
N LYS A 86 -0.78 6.01 -20.01
CA LYS A 86 0.55 6.47 -19.53
C LYS A 86 0.61 7.97 -19.26
N GLU A 87 -0.38 8.72 -19.74
CA GLU A 87 -0.59 10.13 -19.46
C GLU A 87 -0.90 10.38 -17.97
N TYR A 88 -1.43 9.37 -17.27
CA TYR A 88 -1.66 9.42 -15.82
C TYR A 88 -0.61 8.57 -15.09
N PRO A 89 0.02 9.08 -14.03
CA PRO A 89 1.15 8.40 -13.41
C PRO A 89 0.78 7.16 -12.57
N VAL A 90 -0.51 6.81 -12.44
CA VAL A 90 -0.96 5.71 -11.56
C VAL A 90 -0.50 4.34 -12.04
N GLU A 91 -0.47 4.11 -13.36
CA GLU A 91 0.00 2.85 -13.93
C GLU A 91 1.48 2.62 -13.59
N ARG A 92 2.28 3.69 -13.64
CA ARG A 92 3.70 3.64 -13.27
C ARG A 92 3.85 3.26 -11.82
N TYR A 93 3.09 3.89 -10.92
CA TYR A 93 3.13 3.53 -9.49
C TYR A 93 2.77 2.06 -9.24
N MET A 94 1.82 1.51 -9.98
CA MET A 94 1.47 0.08 -9.88
C MET A 94 2.62 -0.84 -10.31
N ARG A 95 3.31 -0.51 -11.41
CA ARG A 95 4.50 -1.27 -11.84
C ARG A 95 5.62 -1.16 -10.81
N ASP A 96 5.88 0.04 -10.31
CA ASP A 96 6.93 0.32 -9.33
C ASP A 96 6.64 -0.37 -7.98
N ALA A 97 5.37 -0.47 -7.57
CA ALA A 97 5.00 -1.15 -6.32
C ALA A 97 5.38 -2.64 -6.34
N LYS A 98 5.41 -3.28 -7.52
CA LYS A 98 5.58 -4.75 -7.59
C LYS A 98 6.97 -5.20 -7.17
N ILE A 99 8.01 -4.45 -7.54
CA ILE A 99 9.39 -4.84 -7.19
C ILE A 99 9.60 -4.85 -5.68
N THR A 100 8.83 -4.04 -4.94
CA THR A 100 8.95 -3.94 -3.49
C THR A 100 8.63 -5.25 -2.77
N GLN A 101 7.78 -6.10 -3.34
CA GLN A 101 7.48 -7.43 -2.79
C GLN A 101 8.59 -8.48 -3.06
N ILE A 102 9.56 -8.16 -3.91
CA ILE A 102 10.54 -9.12 -4.46
C ILE A 102 11.95 -8.85 -3.93
N TYR A 103 12.48 -7.64 -4.11
CA TYR A 103 13.84 -7.30 -3.69
C TYR A 103 13.96 -7.18 -2.15
N GLU A 104 15.20 -7.08 -1.64
CA GLU A 104 15.47 -6.94 -0.20
C GLU A 104 14.78 -8.03 0.66
N GLY A 105 14.70 -9.23 0.09
CA GLY A 105 13.98 -10.38 0.64
C GLY A 105 12.49 -10.38 0.30
N THR A 106 12.05 -11.39 -0.44
CA THR A 106 10.64 -11.53 -0.85
C THR A 106 9.69 -11.57 0.35
N ASN A 107 8.40 -11.29 0.13
CA ASN A 107 7.42 -11.33 1.22
C ASN A 107 7.26 -12.74 1.83
N GLN A 108 7.63 -13.81 1.12
CA GLN A 108 7.70 -15.16 1.67
C GLN A 108 8.89 -15.31 2.63
N ILE A 109 10.06 -14.77 2.26
CA ILE A 109 11.23 -14.73 3.15
C ILE A 109 10.92 -13.92 4.40
N GLN A 110 10.23 -12.77 4.29
CA GLN A 110 9.83 -12.00 5.47
C GLN A 110 8.92 -12.80 6.41
N ARG A 111 7.99 -13.60 5.88
CA ARG A 111 7.15 -14.50 6.69
C ARG A 111 7.98 -15.54 7.44
N LEU A 112 9.01 -16.11 6.82
CA LEU A 112 9.92 -17.04 7.49
C LEU A 112 10.70 -16.36 8.63
N VAL A 113 11.18 -15.13 8.43
CA VAL A 113 11.87 -14.37 9.48
C VAL A 113 10.93 -14.08 10.65
N ILE A 114 9.69 -13.68 10.38
CA ILE A 114 8.67 -13.45 11.41
C ILE A 114 8.41 -14.74 12.19
N ALA A 115 8.12 -15.84 11.49
CA ALA A 115 7.84 -17.14 12.11
C ALA A 115 9.01 -17.62 12.99
N LYS A 116 10.25 -17.52 12.49
CA LYS A 116 11.46 -17.87 13.24
C LYS A 116 11.62 -17.05 14.53
N ASN A 117 11.20 -15.79 14.54
CA ASN A 117 11.28 -14.95 15.74
C ASN A 117 10.12 -15.18 16.72
N LEU A 118 8.99 -15.73 16.26
CA LEU A 118 7.85 -16.07 17.12
C LEU A 118 7.99 -17.43 17.79
N LEU A 119 8.66 -18.39 17.16
CA LEU A 119 8.79 -19.79 17.61
C LEU A 119 10.10 -20.09 18.36
N LYS A 120 10.83 -19.06 18.76
CA LYS A 120 12.05 -19.20 19.56
C LYS A 120 11.75 -19.34 21.04
#